data_AF-A0A5N6NYC2-F1
#
_entry.id   AF-A0A5N6NYC2-F1
#
_cell.length_a   1.000
_cell.length_b   1.000
_cell.length_c   1.000
_cell.angle_alpha   90.00
_cell.angle_beta   90.00
_cell.angle_gamma   90.00
#
_symmetry.space_group_name_H-M   'P 1'
#
loop_
_entity.id
_entity.type
_entity.pdbx_description
1 polymer ?
#
loop_
_entity_poly.entity_id
_entity_poly.type
_entity_poly.pdbx_seq_one_letter_code
_entity_poly.pdbx_strand_id
1 'polypeptide(L)'
;MDSSFITKPSPTNHPQRSPITLSGDVFVPGDRHTAPEYNCCEDTMAVEAQIKEDIMGEFEKIPSSISVHGEKEEDDDYYSYSDSVDEMRSENSWSDSSPQFQDIPTPKFSLAVDFLKRLHGLVVQKKDGAALDDLEWQDSFLCNNDLSFPNDPTGELPNSWGAAEALSFHVRGSTYLKDRKKVKVKGTLLQLVAANMMRSTKKQDDLAGRAGSICQKFAATNCPDFFFIVNMQIPGPTTNFHIAFYYSTTTPIKDVPLLENFVEGNDAYRNARFKLIPHVSKGPWIVKQSVGNRPCLLGQVLKIQYVRGKNYLELDVDVGSSVIAKKVANRVVNSFSHLIVEAAFLIQGNTPEELPEHLLGTCRMSHIDTSKVACT
;
A
#
# COMPACT_ATOMS: atom_id res chain seq x y z
N MET A 1 28.63 48.12 31.49
CA MET A 1 29.31 47.90 32.77
C MET A 1 28.97 49.08 33.66
N ASP A 2 28.02 48.92 34.57
CA ASP A 2 28.06 49.50 35.92
C ASP A 2 26.98 48.84 36.77
N SER A 3 27.34 48.52 38.01
CA SER A 3 26.69 47.56 38.90
C SER A 3 25.93 48.22 40.05
N SER A 4 24.81 47.60 40.45
CA SER A 4 24.30 47.42 41.84
C SER A 4 23.96 48.68 42.68
N PHE A 5 22.83 48.78 43.38
CA PHE A 5 22.57 48.03 44.62
C PHE A 5 21.08 47.94 45.01
N ILE A 6 20.82 46.91 45.81
CA ILE A 6 19.59 46.35 46.39
C ILE A 6 19.01 47.22 47.52
N THR A 7 17.69 47.19 47.73
CA THR A 7 17.05 47.07 49.08
C THR A 7 15.53 46.77 49.00
N LYS A 8 15.09 45.78 49.79
CA LYS A 8 13.73 45.47 50.28
C LYS A 8 13.89 45.19 51.80
N PRO A 9 12.89 45.36 52.71
CA PRO A 9 11.59 44.65 52.65
C PRO A 9 10.35 45.37 53.26
N SER A 10 9.22 44.62 53.23
CA SER A 10 7.80 44.84 53.57
C SER A 10 7.48 45.27 55.03
N PRO A 11 6.20 45.58 55.43
CA PRO A 11 5.12 44.58 55.59
C PRO A 11 3.65 45.04 55.30
N THR A 12 2.76 44.05 55.48
CA THR A 12 1.34 43.80 55.18
C THR A 12 0.26 44.72 55.80
N ASN A 13 -0.93 44.80 55.14
CA ASN A 13 -2.25 44.64 55.77
C ASN A 13 -3.43 44.51 54.77
N HIS A 14 -4.34 43.56 55.02
CA HIS A 14 -5.64 43.34 54.36
C HIS A 14 -6.72 44.30 54.92
N PRO A 15 -7.88 44.44 54.22
CA PRO A 15 -9.14 44.26 54.97
C PRO A 15 -10.24 43.45 54.25
N GLN A 16 -11.11 42.92 55.13
CA GLN A 16 -12.24 42.00 54.95
C GLN A 16 -13.47 42.63 54.26
N ARG A 17 -14.30 41.79 53.63
CA ARG A 17 -15.70 42.07 53.24
C ARG A 17 -16.67 41.34 54.19
N SER A 18 -17.79 41.99 54.50
CA SER A 18 -19.00 41.39 55.10
C SER A 18 -20.24 42.29 54.75
N PRO A 19 -21.50 41.89 55.04
CA PRO A 19 -22.45 41.37 54.05
C PRO A 19 -23.76 42.20 53.93
N ILE A 20 -24.62 41.88 52.96
CA ILE A 20 -26.00 42.41 52.87
C ILE A 20 -26.98 41.24 52.75
N THR A 21 -28.04 41.29 53.57
CA THR A 21 -29.16 40.34 53.69
C THR A 21 -30.48 41.11 53.57
N LEU A 22 -31.55 40.47 53.04
CA LEU A 22 -32.97 40.45 53.49
C LEU A 22 -33.88 39.94 52.35
N SER A 23 -34.49 38.73 52.47
CA SER A 23 -35.89 38.40 52.92
C SER A 23 -36.95 38.63 51.82
N GLY A 24 -38.00 37.85 51.54
CA GLY A 24 -38.70 36.62 51.99
C GLY A 24 -39.73 36.32 50.87
N ASP A 25 -40.33 35.15 50.65
CA ASP A 25 -41.30 34.46 51.52
C ASP A 25 -41.60 33.04 51.04
N VAL A 26 -42.20 32.28 51.95
CA VAL A 26 -42.39 30.83 52.04
C VAL A 26 -43.79 30.39 51.57
N PHE A 27 -43.89 29.22 50.93
CA PHE A 27 -45.04 28.31 51.12
C PHE A 27 -44.66 26.84 50.84
N VAL A 28 -44.91 25.95 51.82
CA VAL A 28 -44.73 24.47 51.83
C VAL A 28 -45.98 23.91 52.55
N PRO A 29 -46.63 22.82 52.08
CA PRO A 29 -46.34 21.44 52.56
C PRO A 29 -46.59 20.34 51.49
N GLY A 30 -46.10 19.10 51.56
CA GLY A 30 -45.29 18.32 52.50
C GLY A 30 -45.21 16.86 52.00
N ASP A 31 -44.05 16.24 52.26
CA ASP A 31 -43.71 14.81 52.40
C ASP A 31 -44.16 13.71 51.42
N ARG A 32 -43.18 13.09 50.74
CA ARG A 32 -42.66 11.76 51.14
C ARG A 32 -41.35 11.36 50.43
N HIS A 33 -40.51 10.68 51.21
CA HIS A 33 -39.20 10.08 50.90
C HIS A 33 -39.15 9.23 49.62
N THR A 34 -38.07 9.38 48.83
CA THR A 34 -36.95 8.42 48.60
C THR A 34 -36.20 8.81 47.32
N ALA A 35 -34.87 8.91 47.39
CA ALA A 35 -34.00 9.20 46.24
C ALA A 35 -33.91 8.00 45.27
N PRO A 36 -33.83 8.21 43.94
CA PRO A 36 -33.37 7.17 43.04
C PRO A 36 -31.86 7.29 42.82
N GLU A 37 -31.15 6.20 43.07
CA GLU A 37 -29.81 5.95 42.57
C GLU A 37 -29.84 5.92 41.03
N TYR A 38 -28.89 6.61 40.40
CA TYR A 38 -28.64 6.49 38.98
C TYR A 38 -27.89 5.17 38.72
N ASN A 39 -28.60 4.14 38.27
CA ASN A 39 -28.01 3.01 37.54
C ASN A 39 -28.15 3.27 36.04
N CYS A 40 -27.03 3.55 35.37
CA CYS A 40 -26.93 3.54 33.92
C CYS A 40 -25.73 2.69 33.55
N CYS A 41 -25.94 1.37 33.36
CA CYS A 41 -24.96 0.44 32.78
C CYS A 41 -25.55 -0.95 32.47
N GLU A 42 -26.81 -1.05 32.01
CA GLU A 42 -27.36 -2.35 31.55
C GLU A 42 -28.15 -2.25 30.22
N ASP A 43 -28.81 -1.12 29.93
CA ASP A 43 -29.62 -0.99 28.69
C ASP A 43 -28.82 -0.79 27.40
N THR A 44 -27.56 -0.36 27.47
CA THR A 44 -26.70 -0.23 26.27
C THR A 44 -26.13 -1.56 25.80
N MET A 45 -25.98 -2.55 26.69
CA MET A 45 -25.45 -3.87 26.33
C MET A 45 -26.50 -4.75 25.64
N ALA A 46 -27.79 -4.57 25.96
CA ALA A 46 -28.87 -5.34 25.34
C ALA A 46 -29.09 -4.95 23.87
N VAL A 47 -28.95 -3.66 23.53
CA VAL A 47 -29.10 -3.18 22.14
C VAL A 47 -27.92 -3.65 21.26
N GLU A 48 -26.70 -3.69 21.79
CA GLU A 48 -25.54 -4.21 21.07
C GLU A 48 -25.56 -5.74 20.92
N ALA A 49 -26.18 -6.47 21.84
CA ALA A 49 -26.37 -7.92 21.74
C ALA A 49 -27.44 -8.29 20.69
N GLN A 50 -28.55 -7.53 20.62
CA GLN A 50 -29.62 -7.79 19.64
C GLN A 50 -29.16 -7.52 18.20
N ILE A 51 -28.34 -6.47 17.98
CA ILE A 51 -27.75 -6.19 16.67
C ILE A 51 -26.76 -7.31 16.25
N LYS A 52 -26.09 -7.95 17.21
CA LYS A 52 -25.19 -9.09 16.93
C LYS A 52 -25.96 -10.36 16.55
N GLU A 53 -27.11 -10.63 17.18
CA GLU A 53 -27.95 -11.77 16.79
C GLU A 53 -28.62 -11.57 15.41
N ASP A 54 -29.08 -10.36 15.09
CA ASP A 54 -29.67 -10.07 13.77
C ASP A 54 -28.63 -10.17 12.63
N ILE A 55 -27.36 -9.82 12.88
CA ILE A 55 -26.25 -10.01 11.92
C ILE A 55 -25.89 -11.49 11.73
N MET A 56 -26.12 -12.33 12.75
CA MET A 56 -25.85 -13.77 12.69
C MET A 56 -27.00 -14.57 12.06
N GLY A 57 -28.24 -14.08 12.14
CA GLY A 57 -29.43 -14.75 11.59
C GLY A 57 -29.61 -14.64 10.07
N GLU A 58 -28.95 -13.69 9.39
CA GLU A 58 -29.13 -13.45 7.95
C GLU A 58 -28.24 -14.35 7.06
N PHE A 59 -27.35 -15.15 7.64
CA PHE A 59 -26.42 -16.03 6.92
C PHE A 59 -26.97 -17.43 6.56
N GLU A 60 -28.17 -17.79 7.01
CA GLU A 60 -28.81 -19.07 6.68
C GLU A 60 -30.03 -18.88 5.77
N LYS A 61 -29.81 -18.79 4.45
CA LYS A 61 -30.66 -19.35 3.37
C LYS A 61 -30.32 -18.73 2.02
N ILE A 62 -29.97 -19.56 1.02
CA ILE A 62 -30.49 -19.60 -0.37
C ILE A 62 -29.78 -20.77 -1.10
N PRO A 63 -30.47 -21.57 -1.94
CA PRO A 63 -30.06 -22.92 -2.29
C PRO A 63 -29.20 -23.04 -3.55
N SER A 64 -28.48 -24.18 -3.62
CA SER A 64 -27.62 -24.62 -4.71
C SER A 64 -28.40 -25.31 -5.83
N SER A 65 -28.23 -24.84 -7.08
CA SER A 65 -28.14 -25.70 -8.28
C SER A 65 -28.00 -24.86 -9.56
N ILE A 66 -26.89 -25.05 -10.30
CA ILE A 66 -26.88 -25.21 -11.76
C ILE A 66 -25.53 -25.83 -12.13
N SER A 67 -25.59 -26.98 -12.80
CA SER A 67 -24.47 -27.76 -13.31
C SER A 67 -24.16 -27.33 -14.74
N VAL A 68 -22.90 -27.00 -15.04
CA VAL A 68 -22.31 -27.10 -16.38
C VAL A 68 -20.86 -27.58 -16.23
N HIS A 69 -20.53 -28.66 -16.93
CA HIS A 69 -19.23 -29.33 -16.92
C HIS A 69 -18.09 -28.44 -17.43
N GLY A 70 -17.08 -28.30 -16.58
CA GLY A 70 -15.70 -27.90 -16.91
C GLY A 70 -14.82 -28.43 -15.79
N GLU A 71 -13.79 -29.20 -16.14
CA GLU A 71 -12.88 -29.84 -15.19
C GLU A 71 -12.24 -28.80 -14.26
N LYS A 72 -12.51 -28.93 -12.95
CA LYS A 72 -11.94 -28.07 -11.90
C LYS A 72 -10.49 -28.47 -11.65
N GLU A 73 -9.55 -27.56 -11.91
CA GLU A 73 -8.22 -27.63 -11.32
C GLU A 73 -8.32 -27.32 -9.82
N GLU A 74 -7.55 -28.02 -8.98
CA GLU A 74 -7.48 -27.77 -7.55
C GLU A 74 -7.15 -26.30 -7.28
N ASP A 75 -8.15 -25.61 -6.74
CA ASP A 75 -8.13 -24.20 -6.33
C ASP A 75 -6.90 -23.97 -5.42
N ASP A 76 -6.02 -23.03 -5.81
CA ASP A 76 -5.18 -22.31 -4.85
C ASP A 76 -6.14 -21.47 -3.98
N ASP A 77 -6.77 -22.12 -3.00
CA ASP A 77 -7.69 -21.67 -1.96
C ASP A 77 -8.14 -20.20 -2.03
N TYR A 78 -9.33 -20.02 -2.60
CA TYR A 78 -10.22 -18.91 -2.36
C TYR A 78 -10.47 -18.77 -0.84
N TYR A 79 -10.23 -17.57 -0.29
CA TYR A 79 -10.36 -17.17 1.12
C TYR A 79 -11.28 -18.07 1.98
N SER A 80 -10.69 -19.08 2.66
CA SER A 80 -11.32 -19.75 3.79
C SER A 80 -10.61 -19.31 5.07
N TYR A 81 -11.30 -18.52 5.88
CA TYR A 81 -10.87 -18.13 7.22
C TYR A 81 -11.12 -19.33 8.16
N SER A 82 -10.04 -19.95 8.65
CA SER A 82 -10.11 -20.96 9.70
C SER A 82 -9.54 -20.37 10.98
N ASP A 83 -10.39 -20.19 11.99
CA ASP A 83 -10.00 -19.94 13.38
C ASP A 83 -9.34 -21.22 13.94
N SER A 84 -8.10 -21.12 14.40
CA SER A 84 -7.56 -22.09 15.35
C SER A 84 -6.55 -21.41 16.27
N VAL A 85 -7.02 -21.13 17.49
CA VAL A 85 -6.22 -21.02 18.71
C VAL A 85 -5.66 -22.40 19.07
N ASP A 86 -4.35 -22.51 19.32
CA ASP A 86 -3.79 -23.20 20.51
C ASP A 86 -2.24 -23.26 20.50
N GLU A 87 -1.70 -23.61 21.67
CA GLU A 87 -0.49 -23.15 22.35
C GLU A 87 0.87 -23.79 21.99
N MET A 88 1.91 -22.96 22.10
CA MET A 88 3.20 -23.13 22.82
C MET A 88 3.88 -24.52 22.91
N ARG A 89 5.11 -24.63 22.39
CA ARG A 89 6.25 -25.24 23.11
C ARG A 89 7.61 -24.81 22.58
N SER A 90 8.44 -24.35 23.51
CA SER A 90 9.87 -24.03 23.36
C SER A 90 10.70 -25.30 23.22
N GLU A 91 11.76 -25.28 22.41
CA GLU A 91 13.05 -25.90 22.77
C GLU A 91 14.21 -25.35 21.91
N ASN A 92 15.24 -24.85 22.59
CA ASN A 92 16.57 -24.55 22.06
C ASN A 92 17.31 -25.86 21.71
N SER A 93 18.22 -25.84 20.73
CA SER A 93 19.66 -26.10 20.94
C SER A 93 20.42 -26.77 19.76
N TRP A 94 21.32 -26.00 19.12
CA TRP A 94 22.61 -26.36 18.45
C TRP A 94 22.49 -27.24 17.17
N SER A 95 23.30 -27.09 16.10
CA SER A 95 24.74 -26.83 16.04
C SER A 95 25.19 -26.25 14.69
N ASP A 96 26.28 -25.49 14.78
CA ASP A 96 27.09 -24.89 13.72
C ASP A 96 27.82 -25.94 12.86
N SER A 97 27.83 -25.76 11.54
CA SER A 97 28.64 -26.51 10.58
C SER A 97 28.69 -25.73 9.26
N SER A 98 29.61 -24.77 9.19
CA SER A 98 29.96 -24.06 7.96
C SER A 98 30.68 -24.97 6.97
N PRO A 99 30.35 -24.93 5.66
CA PRO A 99 31.31 -25.16 4.59
C PRO A 99 31.66 -23.84 3.90
N GLN A 100 32.96 -23.68 3.65
CA GLN A 100 33.64 -22.56 3.01
C GLN A 100 32.94 -22.07 1.73
N PHE A 101 32.55 -20.80 1.71
CA PHE A 101 32.14 -20.10 0.50
C PHE A 101 33.40 -19.68 -0.28
N GLN A 102 33.54 -20.22 -1.49
CA GLN A 102 34.39 -19.65 -2.52
C GLN A 102 33.84 -18.27 -2.92
N ASP A 103 34.73 -17.30 -3.12
CA ASP A 103 34.41 -15.92 -3.49
C ASP A 103 33.54 -15.85 -4.75
N ILE A 104 32.26 -15.53 -4.58
CA ILE A 104 31.33 -15.23 -5.68
C ILE A 104 31.21 -13.71 -5.78
N PRO A 105 31.43 -13.10 -6.97
CA PRO A 105 31.35 -11.66 -7.14
C PRO A 105 29.96 -11.12 -6.75
N THR A 106 29.95 -10.16 -5.82
CA THR A 106 28.77 -9.39 -5.45
C THR A 106 28.23 -8.58 -6.65
N PRO A 107 26.96 -8.69 -7.05
CA PRO A 107 26.39 -7.81 -8.06
C PRO A 107 26.22 -6.41 -7.47
N LYS A 108 26.83 -5.42 -8.12
CA LYS A 108 26.91 -4.03 -7.68
C LYS A 108 25.59 -3.29 -7.96
N PHE A 109 24.91 -2.89 -6.89
CA PHE A 109 23.65 -2.12 -6.86
C PHE A 109 23.87 -0.63 -7.15
N SER A 110 24.24 -0.30 -8.39
CA SER A 110 24.46 1.07 -8.88
C SER A 110 23.37 1.55 -9.87
N LEU A 111 22.43 0.68 -10.26
CA LEU A 111 21.59 0.86 -11.45
C LEU A 111 20.52 1.96 -11.38
N ALA A 112 20.00 2.37 -10.22
CA ALA A 112 19.03 3.48 -10.15
C ALA A 112 19.71 4.84 -10.32
N VAL A 113 20.87 5.03 -9.68
CA VAL A 113 21.72 6.22 -9.87
C VAL A 113 22.36 6.20 -11.25
N ASP A 114 22.80 5.04 -11.74
CA ASP A 114 23.31 4.90 -13.11
C ASP A 114 22.22 5.05 -14.16
N PHE A 115 20.96 4.72 -13.87
CA PHE A 115 19.82 5.02 -14.74
C PHE A 115 19.53 6.51 -14.79
N LEU A 116 19.48 7.20 -13.64
CA LEU A 116 19.38 8.67 -13.61
C LEU A 116 20.57 9.33 -14.31
N LYS A 117 21.79 8.82 -14.13
CA LYS A 117 22.99 9.26 -14.85
C LYS A 117 22.99 8.87 -16.33
N ARG A 118 22.36 7.75 -16.74
CA ARG A 118 22.20 7.34 -18.14
C ARG A 118 21.14 8.17 -18.83
N LEU A 119 20.03 8.48 -18.16
CA LEU A 119 19.05 9.45 -18.65
C LEU A 119 19.74 10.81 -18.82
N HIS A 120 20.43 11.30 -17.79
CA HIS A 120 21.22 12.52 -17.87
C HIS A 120 22.37 12.43 -18.91
N GLY A 121 22.93 11.25 -19.16
CA GLY A 121 24.00 11.00 -20.12
C GLY A 121 23.52 10.88 -21.58
N LEU A 122 22.33 10.34 -21.80
CA LEU A 122 21.62 10.32 -23.08
C LEU A 122 21.14 11.73 -23.46
N VAL A 123 20.76 12.54 -22.45
CA VAL A 123 20.49 13.97 -22.59
C VAL A 123 21.75 14.72 -23.06
N VAL A 124 22.93 14.40 -22.52
CA VAL A 124 24.22 15.03 -22.90
C VAL A 124 24.73 14.61 -24.29
N GLN A 125 24.37 13.43 -24.79
CA GLN A 125 24.86 12.90 -26.08
C GLN A 125 24.06 13.40 -27.30
N LYS A 126 22.86 13.97 -27.12
CA LYS A 126 22.05 14.49 -28.22
C LYS A 126 22.33 15.98 -28.44
N LYS A 127 23.57 16.30 -28.79
CA LYS A 127 23.96 17.65 -29.22
C LYS A 127 23.53 17.86 -30.67
N ASP A 128 22.25 18.20 -30.82
CA ASP A 128 21.70 19.13 -31.81
C ASP A 128 20.22 19.36 -31.46
N GLY A 129 19.95 20.46 -30.75
CA GLY A 129 18.60 20.93 -30.42
C GLY A 129 18.32 20.97 -28.92
N ALA A 130 18.60 22.13 -28.32
CA ALA A 130 18.29 22.48 -26.93
C ALA A 130 16.79 22.27 -26.59
N ALA A 131 16.46 21.21 -25.85
CA ALA A 131 15.13 21.01 -25.24
C ALA A 131 15.06 19.96 -24.11
N LEU A 132 16.17 19.30 -23.74
CA LEU A 132 16.14 18.13 -22.84
C LEU A 132 16.79 18.34 -21.47
N ASP A 133 17.67 19.34 -21.31
CA ASP A 133 18.29 19.67 -20.02
C ASP A 133 17.28 20.19 -18.97
N ASP A 134 16.11 20.69 -19.42
CA ASP A 134 15.03 21.24 -18.57
C ASP A 134 13.88 20.25 -18.31
N LEU A 135 14.04 18.95 -18.64
CA LEU A 135 13.06 17.96 -18.21
C LEU A 135 13.19 17.75 -16.70
N GLU A 136 12.54 18.63 -15.93
CA GLU A 136 12.28 18.39 -14.52
C GLU A 136 11.58 17.04 -14.42
N TRP A 137 12.30 16.07 -13.87
CA TRP A 137 11.83 14.75 -13.46
C TRP A 137 10.90 14.87 -12.23
N GLN A 138 10.05 15.89 -12.27
CA GLN A 138 9.10 16.28 -11.27
C GLN A 138 7.78 16.25 -12.02
N ASP A 139 7.10 15.11 -11.95
CA ASP A 139 5.69 15.08 -12.28
C ASP A 139 5.01 16.19 -11.47
N SER A 140 4.04 16.93 -12.02
CA SER A 140 3.20 17.83 -11.20
C SER A 140 2.63 17.13 -9.94
N PHE A 141 2.44 15.80 -10.03
CA PHE A 141 2.10 14.90 -8.93
C PHE A 141 3.20 14.75 -7.85
N LEU A 142 4.46 14.86 -8.24
CA LEU A 142 5.65 14.79 -7.37
C LEU A 142 6.16 16.17 -6.94
N CYS A 143 5.84 17.24 -7.69
CA CYS A 143 6.45 18.56 -7.60
C CYS A 143 5.83 19.48 -6.54
N ASN A 144 4.61 19.22 -6.08
CA ASN A 144 3.89 20.19 -5.23
C ASN A 144 4.18 20.07 -3.73
N ASN A 145 5.09 19.20 -3.28
CA ASN A 145 5.34 19.06 -1.85
C ASN A 145 6.80 18.78 -1.51
N ASP A 146 7.35 19.56 -0.57
CA ASP A 146 8.53 19.25 0.26
C ASP A 146 8.37 17.97 1.12
N LEU A 147 7.37 17.12 0.80
CA LEU A 147 6.94 15.92 1.52
C LEU A 147 7.00 14.66 0.64
N SER A 148 7.62 14.70 -0.55
CA SER A 148 7.83 13.48 -1.34
C SER A 148 8.69 12.50 -0.55
N PHE A 149 8.19 11.27 -0.40
CA PHE A 149 8.89 10.24 0.34
C PHE A 149 10.21 9.91 -0.35
N PRO A 150 11.35 9.85 0.36
CA PRO A 150 12.63 9.47 -0.23
C PRO A 150 12.63 8.03 -0.76
N ASN A 151 13.40 7.82 -1.82
CA ASN A 151 13.79 6.47 -2.23
C ASN A 151 14.82 5.92 -1.25
N ASP A 152 14.50 4.80 -0.60
CA ASP A 152 15.39 4.05 0.26
C ASP A 152 15.42 2.56 -0.15
N PRO A 153 16.49 2.12 -0.84
CA PRO A 153 16.67 0.71 -1.19
C PRO A 153 16.83 -0.22 0.02
N THR A 154 17.27 0.30 1.17
CA THR A 154 17.47 -0.50 2.39
C THR A 154 16.13 -0.81 3.08
N GLY A 155 15.15 0.09 2.94
CA GLY A 155 13.84 0.00 3.57
C GLY A 155 13.83 0.33 5.06
N GLU A 156 14.94 0.83 5.61
CA GLU A 156 15.11 1.18 7.02
C GLU A 156 14.60 2.59 7.34
N LEU A 157 14.63 3.50 6.36
CA LEU A 157 14.24 4.89 6.53
C LEU A 157 12.71 5.00 6.66
N PRO A 158 12.19 5.75 7.64
CA PRO A 158 10.76 5.96 7.73
C PRO A 158 10.25 6.89 6.64
N ASN A 159 8.97 6.77 6.30
CA ASN A 159 8.35 7.57 5.24
C ASN A 159 9.08 7.42 3.90
N SER A 160 9.46 6.20 3.53
CA SER A 160 10.25 5.96 2.32
C SER A 160 9.63 4.89 1.43
N TRP A 161 10.09 4.85 0.18
CA TRP A 161 9.74 3.82 -0.78
C TRP A 161 10.98 3.23 -1.42
N GLY A 162 10.86 2.03 -1.98
CA GLY A 162 11.97 1.39 -2.69
C GLY A 162 11.50 0.17 -3.45
N ALA A 163 12.43 -0.50 -4.15
CA ALA A 163 12.16 -1.82 -4.70
C ALA A 163 12.38 -2.87 -3.60
N ALA A 164 11.47 -3.85 -3.50
CA ALA A 164 11.68 -5.00 -2.63
C ALA A 164 12.63 -6.02 -3.30
N GLU A 165 13.28 -6.83 -2.49
CA GLU A 165 14.19 -7.88 -2.96
C GLU A 165 13.40 -8.95 -3.74
N ALA A 166 13.80 -9.21 -4.99
CA ALA A 166 13.07 -10.13 -5.87
C ALA A 166 13.07 -11.57 -5.32
N LEU A 167 14.14 -11.96 -4.61
CA LEU A 167 14.28 -13.28 -3.98
C LEU A 167 13.28 -13.55 -2.84
N SER A 168 12.57 -12.52 -2.37
CA SER A 168 11.47 -12.66 -1.39
C SER A 168 10.22 -13.30 -2.00
N PHE A 169 10.11 -13.32 -3.33
CA PHE A 169 8.91 -13.78 -4.04
C PHE A 169 9.16 -15.08 -4.80
N HIS A 170 8.12 -15.92 -4.86
CA HIS A 170 8.14 -17.18 -5.60
C HIS A 170 7.17 -17.09 -6.79
N VAL A 171 7.61 -17.53 -7.96
CA VAL A 171 6.85 -17.50 -9.21
C VAL A 171 6.78 -18.89 -9.83
N ARG A 172 5.88 -19.14 -10.79
CA ARG A 172 5.79 -20.43 -11.48
C ARG A 172 7.10 -20.73 -12.24
N GLY A 173 7.71 -21.89 -11.97
CA GLY A 173 8.91 -22.35 -12.67
C GLY A 173 8.64 -22.79 -14.11
N SER A 174 9.68 -23.08 -14.87
CA SER A 174 9.60 -23.50 -16.28
C SER A 174 8.76 -24.77 -16.50
N THR A 175 8.74 -25.67 -15.52
CA THR A 175 8.00 -26.94 -15.54
C THR A 175 6.71 -26.92 -14.72
N TYR A 176 6.27 -25.75 -14.26
CA TYR A 176 5.16 -25.62 -13.30
C TYR A 176 3.86 -26.30 -13.75
N LEU A 177 3.54 -26.27 -15.05
CA LEU A 177 2.33 -26.94 -15.57
C LEU A 177 2.34 -28.47 -15.36
N LYS A 178 3.52 -29.06 -15.10
CA LYS A 178 3.70 -30.49 -14.85
C LYS A 178 3.95 -30.80 -13.38
N ASP A 179 4.76 -29.99 -12.70
CA ASP A 179 5.26 -30.29 -11.35
C ASP A 179 4.70 -29.39 -10.25
N ARG A 180 3.95 -28.35 -10.61
CA ARG A 180 3.42 -27.29 -9.74
C ARG A 180 4.49 -26.62 -8.84
N LYS A 181 5.77 -26.63 -9.25
CA LYS A 181 6.87 -26.07 -8.47
C LYS A 181 7.10 -24.59 -8.75
N LYS A 182 7.06 -23.79 -7.69
CA LYS A 182 7.43 -22.36 -7.73
C LYS A 182 8.92 -22.18 -7.42
N VAL A 183 9.53 -21.17 -8.02
CA VAL A 183 10.96 -20.84 -7.90
C VAL A 183 11.15 -19.39 -7.48
N LYS A 184 12.27 -19.09 -6.83
CA LYS A 184 12.69 -17.70 -6.56
C LYS A 184 13.28 -17.08 -7.83
N VAL A 185 13.08 -15.78 -8.01
CA VAL A 185 13.67 -15.02 -9.12
C VAL A 185 14.72 -14.02 -8.64
N LYS A 186 15.68 -13.71 -9.52
CA LYS A 186 16.81 -12.83 -9.21
C LYS A 186 16.61 -11.37 -9.64
N GLY A 187 15.48 -11.03 -10.26
CA GLY A 187 15.24 -9.69 -10.78
C GLY A 187 13.84 -9.48 -11.31
N THR A 188 13.62 -8.29 -11.87
CA THR A 188 12.36 -7.81 -12.42
C THR A 188 12.56 -7.38 -13.88
N LEU A 189 11.49 -7.42 -14.67
CA LEU A 189 11.50 -6.93 -16.06
C LEU A 189 11.55 -5.40 -16.13
N LEU A 190 10.90 -4.74 -15.18
CA LEU A 190 10.77 -3.30 -15.10
C LEU A 190 11.47 -2.77 -13.84
N GLN A 191 11.95 -1.54 -13.92
CA GLN A 191 12.60 -0.85 -12.81
C GLN A 191 11.61 0.10 -12.14
N LEU A 192 11.46 0.01 -10.81
CA LEU A 192 10.72 1.01 -10.04
C LEU A 192 11.49 2.33 -10.09
N VAL A 193 10.90 3.35 -10.69
CA VAL A 193 11.54 4.66 -10.85
C VAL A 193 10.97 5.69 -9.90
N ALA A 194 9.68 5.61 -9.57
CA ALA A 194 9.04 6.48 -8.58
C ALA A 194 7.95 5.72 -7.82
N ALA A 195 7.69 6.13 -6.57
CA ALA A 195 6.47 5.78 -5.88
C ALA A 195 5.99 6.99 -5.07
N ASN A 196 4.67 7.15 -4.97
CA ASN A 196 4.11 8.21 -4.15
C ASN A 196 2.77 7.76 -3.54
N MET A 197 2.42 8.38 -2.41
CA MET A 197 1.12 8.20 -1.78
C MET A 197 0.45 9.57 -1.69
N MET A 198 -0.87 9.60 -1.88
CA MET A 198 -1.68 10.82 -1.82
C MET A 198 -2.99 10.57 -1.09
N ARG A 199 -3.58 11.65 -0.56
CA ARG A 199 -4.92 11.69 0.02
C ARG A 199 -5.83 12.55 -0.83
N SER A 200 -7.07 12.11 -1.01
CA SER A 200 -8.08 12.88 -1.72
C SER A 200 -9.50 12.52 -1.24
N THR A 201 -10.46 13.41 -1.51
CA THR A 201 -11.88 13.17 -1.20
C THR A 201 -12.58 12.31 -2.27
N LYS A 202 -11.93 12.11 -3.42
CA LYS A 202 -12.45 11.37 -4.58
C LYS A 202 -11.40 10.42 -5.14
N LYS A 203 -11.83 9.46 -5.97
CA LYS A 203 -10.92 8.65 -6.77
C LYS A 203 -10.05 9.51 -7.68
N GLN A 204 -8.85 9.02 -7.98
CA GLN A 204 -7.83 9.73 -8.74
C GLN A 204 -7.36 8.78 -9.83
N ASP A 205 -8.05 8.83 -10.97
CA ASP A 205 -7.74 8.01 -12.13
C ASP A 205 -6.78 8.76 -13.09
N ASP A 206 -6.19 8.03 -14.03
CA ASP A 206 -5.36 8.52 -15.14
C ASP A 206 -4.31 9.55 -14.68
N LEU A 207 -3.47 9.17 -13.71
CA LEU A 207 -2.37 10.00 -13.21
C LEU A 207 -1.39 10.34 -14.34
N ALA A 208 -1.09 9.39 -15.21
CA ALA A 208 -0.16 9.53 -16.32
C ALA A 208 -0.69 10.39 -17.48
N GLY A 209 -2.00 10.48 -17.66
CA GLY A 209 -2.64 11.32 -18.68
C GLY A 209 -2.65 12.80 -18.32
N ARG A 210 -2.41 13.16 -17.05
CA ARG A 210 -2.47 14.55 -16.59
C ARG A 210 -1.44 15.43 -17.28
N ALA A 211 -1.83 16.67 -17.55
CA ALA A 211 -0.93 17.69 -18.08
C ALA A 211 0.27 17.88 -17.12
N GLY A 212 1.48 17.83 -17.67
CA GLY A 212 2.71 17.95 -16.88
C GLY A 212 3.14 16.66 -16.15
N SER A 213 2.45 15.53 -16.38
CA SER A 213 2.91 14.25 -15.86
C SER A 213 4.27 13.86 -16.45
N ILE A 214 5.02 13.02 -15.75
CA ILE A 214 6.31 12.53 -16.24
C ILE A 214 6.14 11.78 -17.57
N CYS A 215 5.02 11.07 -17.72
CA CYS A 215 4.69 10.33 -18.94
C CYS A 215 4.43 11.28 -20.11
N GLN A 216 3.64 12.34 -19.90
CA GLN A 216 3.38 13.35 -20.94
C GLN A 216 4.65 14.10 -21.33
N LYS A 217 5.49 14.48 -20.36
CA LYS A 217 6.77 15.13 -20.59
C LYS A 217 7.70 14.27 -21.45
N PHE A 218 7.83 12.98 -21.15
CA PHE A 218 8.66 12.04 -21.91
C PHE A 218 8.08 11.73 -23.30
N ALA A 219 6.75 11.67 -23.42
CA ALA A 219 6.08 11.47 -24.70
C ALA A 219 6.33 12.63 -25.67
N ALA A 220 6.35 13.87 -25.16
CA ALA A 220 6.58 15.09 -25.92
C ALA A 220 8.01 15.19 -26.46
N THR A 221 8.99 14.66 -25.73
CA THR A 221 10.41 14.65 -26.15
C THR A 221 10.81 13.41 -26.94
N ASN A 222 9.83 12.55 -27.25
CA ASN A 222 10.00 11.31 -28.01
C ASN A 222 11.06 10.37 -27.41
N CYS A 223 11.09 10.30 -26.07
CA CYS A 223 11.90 9.37 -25.31
C CYS A 223 11.41 7.93 -25.56
N PRO A 224 12.31 6.93 -25.70
CA PRO A 224 11.91 5.55 -26.01
C PRO A 224 11.32 4.80 -24.81
N ASP A 225 11.45 5.34 -23.60
CA ASP A 225 10.99 4.73 -22.36
C ASP A 225 9.47 4.52 -22.36
N PHE A 226 9.07 3.33 -21.90
CA PHE A 226 7.68 2.99 -21.65
C PHE A 226 7.45 2.85 -20.14
N PHE A 227 6.35 3.44 -19.65
CA PHE A 227 5.98 3.39 -18.24
C PHE A 227 4.85 2.40 -17.97
N PHE A 228 5.01 1.59 -16.93
CA PHE A 228 3.94 0.75 -16.39
C PHE A 228 3.59 1.29 -15.00
N ILE A 229 2.34 1.61 -14.76
CA ILE A 229 1.92 2.33 -13.57
C ILE A 229 0.82 1.54 -12.87
N VAL A 230 0.98 1.35 -11.57
CA VAL A 230 -0.04 0.71 -10.72
C VAL A 230 -0.47 1.72 -9.68
N ASN A 231 -1.73 2.11 -9.74
CA ASN A 231 -2.34 3.04 -8.80
C ASN A 231 -3.36 2.30 -7.92
N MET A 232 -2.98 2.03 -6.67
CA MET A 232 -3.83 1.33 -5.70
C MET A 232 -4.75 2.32 -5.00
N GLN A 233 -6.05 2.30 -5.32
CA GLN A 233 -7.03 3.24 -4.79
C GLN A 233 -7.80 2.63 -3.61
N ILE A 234 -7.52 3.13 -2.41
CA ILE A 234 -8.02 2.58 -1.13
C ILE A 234 -9.03 3.56 -0.53
N PRO A 235 -10.34 3.30 -0.66
CA PRO A 235 -11.35 4.15 -0.04
C PRO A 235 -11.41 3.94 1.47
N GLY A 236 -11.33 5.05 2.21
CA GLY A 236 -11.67 5.14 3.62
C GLY A 236 -13.05 5.78 3.85
N PRO A 237 -13.43 6.03 5.12
CA PRO A 237 -14.72 6.65 5.45
C PRO A 237 -14.85 8.09 4.94
N THR A 238 -13.79 8.89 5.06
CA THR A 238 -13.77 10.32 4.70
C THR A 238 -12.66 10.67 3.70
N THR A 239 -11.65 9.81 3.60
CA THR A 239 -10.44 10.04 2.80
C THR A 239 -10.15 8.81 1.96
N ASN A 240 -9.86 9.02 0.68
CA ASN A 240 -9.27 8.00 -0.18
C ASN A 240 -7.75 8.15 -0.14
N PHE A 241 -7.08 7.02 -0.04
CA PHE A 241 -5.64 6.95 -0.23
C PHE A 241 -5.33 6.36 -1.59
N HIS A 242 -4.35 6.91 -2.28
CA HIS A 242 -3.84 6.34 -3.52
C HIS A 242 -2.35 6.08 -3.36
N ILE A 243 -1.89 4.91 -3.77
CA ILE A 243 -0.48 4.54 -3.77
C ILE A 243 -0.11 4.21 -5.21
N ALA A 244 0.65 5.10 -5.85
CA ALA A 244 1.05 4.98 -7.24
C ALA A 244 2.51 4.53 -7.33
N PHE A 245 2.75 3.45 -8.07
CA PHE A 245 4.07 2.93 -8.39
C PHE A 245 4.34 3.10 -9.88
N TYR A 246 5.44 3.77 -10.22
CA TYR A 246 5.86 4.01 -11.59
C TYR A 246 7.05 3.12 -11.91
N TYR A 247 6.89 2.28 -12.91
CA TYR A 247 7.94 1.41 -13.42
C TYR A 247 8.34 1.87 -14.82
N SER A 248 9.64 1.90 -15.12
CA SER A 248 10.14 2.11 -16.49
C SER A 248 10.69 0.80 -17.05
N THR A 249 10.46 0.59 -18.34
CA THR A 249 11.08 -0.50 -19.11
C THR A 249 12.56 -0.22 -19.34
N THR A 250 13.42 -1.20 -19.06
CA THR A 250 14.85 -1.14 -19.46
C THR A 250 15.10 -1.71 -20.86
N THR A 251 14.12 -2.45 -21.39
CA THR A 251 14.13 -3.11 -22.70
C THR A 251 12.81 -2.79 -23.41
N PRO A 252 12.79 -2.53 -24.74
CA PRO A 252 11.55 -2.28 -25.47
C PRO A 252 10.49 -3.36 -25.22
N ILE A 253 9.23 -2.97 -25.03
CA ILE A 253 8.14 -3.92 -24.71
C ILE A 253 7.98 -5.02 -25.76
N LYS A 254 8.24 -4.70 -27.03
CA LYS A 254 8.20 -5.62 -28.18
C LYS A 254 9.20 -6.79 -28.10
N ASP A 255 10.24 -6.63 -27.29
CA ASP A 255 11.25 -7.67 -27.08
C ASP A 255 10.86 -8.59 -25.91
N VAL A 256 9.71 -8.32 -25.26
CA VAL A 256 9.15 -9.11 -24.15
C VAL A 256 7.70 -9.50 -24.51
N PRO A 257 7.48 -10.59 -25.26
CA PRO A 257 6.19 -10.90 -25.88
C PRO A 257 4.99 -10.95 -24.91
N LEU A 258 5.16 -11.51 -23.71
CA LEU A 258 4.08 -11.57 -22.72
C LEU A 258 3.69 -10.18 -22.20
N LEU A 259 4.67 -9.27 -22.05
CA LEU A 259 4.43 -7.90 -21.65
C LEU A 259 3.79 -7.10 -22.79
N GLU A 260 4.28 -7.22 -24.02
CA GLU A 260 3.67 -6.60 -25.21
C GLU A 260 2.20 -7.01 -25.35
N ASN A 261 1.92 -8.31 -25.29
CA ASN A 261 0.56 -8.85 -25.36
C ASN A 261 -0.34 -8.34 -24.23
N PHE A 262 0.22 -8.11 -23.04
CA PHE A 262 -0.54 -7.53 -21.93
C PHE A 262 -0.82 -6.04 -22.14
N VAL A 263 0.17 -5.29 -22.64
CA VAL A 263 0.04 -3.86 -22.92
C VAL A 263 -0.95 -3.60 -24.04
N GLU A 264 -0.86 -4.34 -25.14
CA GLU A 264 -1.70 -4.17 -26.34
C GLU A 264 -2.99 -5.01 -26.30
N GLY A 265 -3.12 -5.91 -25.32
CA GLY A 265 -4.30 -6.77 -25.13
C GLY A 265 -5.55 -6.03 -24.66
N ASN A 266 -6.64 -6.77 -24.49
CA ASN A 266 -7.89 -6.24 -23.94
C ASN A 266 -8.00 -6.47 -22.43
N ASP A 267 -9.00 -5.86 -21.79
CA ASP A 267 -9.18 -5.95 -20.34
C ASP A 267 -9.50 -7.37 -19.86
N ALA A 268 -10.17 -8.20 -20.66
CA ALA A 268 -10.40 -9.59 -20.30
C ALA A 268 -9.08 -10.37 -20.17
N TYR A 269 -8.16 -10.17 -21.11
CA TYR A 269 -6.81 -10.75 -21.07
C TYR A 269 -6.01 -10.23 -19.87
N ARG A 270 -6.04 -8.91 -19.63
CA ARG A 270 -5.33 -8.29 -18.51
C ARG A 270 -5.86 -8.76 -17.16
N ASN A 271 -7.18 -8.79 -16.99
CA ASN A 271 -7.83 -9.21 -15.75
C ASN A 271 -7.57 -10.68 -15.41
N ALA A 272 -7.52 -11.54 -16.42
CA ALA A 272 -7.23 -12.96 -16.23
C ALA A 272 -5.77 -13.27 -15.85
N ARG A 273 -4.86 -12.29 -15.94
CA ARG A 273 -3.42 -12.54 -15.81
C ARG A 273 -2.68 -11.61 -14.86
N PHE A 274 -3.16 -10.41 -14.58
CA PHE A 274 -2.45 -9.50 -13.68
C PHE A 274 -2.47 -10.02 -12.25
N LYS A 275 -1.28 -10.28 -11.69
CA LYS A 275 -1.09 -10.83 -10.35
C LYS A 275 -0.36 -9.87 -9.42
N LEU A 276 -0.74 -9.96 -8.15
CA LEU A 276 -0.07 -9.32 -7.01
C LEU A 276 0.37 -10.42 -6.03
N ILE A 277 1.62 -10.35 -5.55
CA ILE A 277 2.11 -11.14 -4.43
C ILE A 277 2.43 -10.17 -3.28
N PRO A 278 1.61 -10.13 -2.22
CA PRO A 278 1.88 -9.26 -1.08
C PRO A 278 2.90 -9.89 -0.13
N HIS A 279 3.64 -9.05 0.60
CA HIS A 279 4.54 -9.48 1.66
C HIS A 279 4.67 -8.38 2.73
N VAL A 280 4.50 -8.71 4.00
CA VAL A 280 4.72 -7.75 5.11
C VAL A 280 5.95 -8.18 5.89
N SER A 281 7.09 -7.59 5.58
CA SER A 281 8.37 -7.94 6.20
C SER A 281 8.44 -7.50 7.67
N LYS A 282 7.87 -6.33 8.01
CA LYS A 282 7.79 -5.80 9.37
C LYS A 282 6.38 -5.33 9.70
N GLY A 283 5.90 -5.64 10.91
CA GLY A 283 4.59 -5.22 11.37
C GLY A 283 3.98 -6.16 12.41
N PRO A 284 2.87 -5.74 13.06
CA PRO A 284 2.13 -6.59 13.99
C PRO A 284 1.65 -7.88 13.30
N TRP A 285 1.74 -9.02 14.01
CA TRP A 285 1.40 -10.34 13.46
C TRP A 285 -0.02 -10.38 12.87
N ILE A 286 -0.99 -9.73 13.53
CA ILE A 286 -2.37 -9.65 13.06
C ILE A 286 -2.51 -8.97 11.69
N VAL A 287 -1.67 -7.97 11.40
CA VAL A 287 -1.66 -7.30 10.09
C VAL A 287 -1.03 -8.22 9.03
N LYS A 288 0.09 -8.90 9.38
CA LYS A 288 0.74 -9.87 8.48
C LYS A 288 -0.22 -11.00 8.08
N GLN A 289 -0.96 -11.54 9.03
CA GLN A 289 -1.94 -12.60 8.78
C GLN A 289 -3.10 -12.11 7.89
N SER A 290 -3.59 -10.88 8.11
CA SER A 290 -4.69 -10.31 7.32
C SER A 290 -4.30 -10.07 5.86
N VAL A 291 -3.06 -9.67 5.61
CA VAL A 291 -2.53 -9.45 4.25
C VAL A 291 -2.19 -10.77 3.57
N GLY A 292 -1.65 -11.72 4.34
CA GLY A 292 -1.14 -12.98 3.82
C GLY A 292 0.12 -12.80 2.96
N ASN A 293 0.50 -13.88 2.27
CA ASN A 293 1.65 -13.92 1.35
C ASN A 293 1.32 -14.69 0.05
N ARG A 294 0.03 -14.96 -0.19
CA ARG A 294 -0.42 -15.74 -1.34
C ARG A 294 -0.58 -14.83 -2.56
N PRO A 295 -0.12 -15.27 -3.75
CA PRO A 295 -0.42 -14.58 -5.00
C PRO A 295 -1.93 -14.45 -5.23
N CYS A 296 -2.36 -13.33 -5.80
CA CYS A 296 -3.75 -13.04 -6.12
C CYS A 296 -3.86 -12.53 -7.56
N LEU A 297 -4.78 -13.10 -8.35
CA LEU A 297 -5.15 -12.58 -9.68
C LEU A 297 -6.01 -11.33 -9.50
N LEU A 298 -5.35 -10.17 -9.47
CA LEU A 298 -5.93 -8.92 -8.99
C LEU A 298 -7.14 -8.48 -9.82
N GLY A 299 -7.08 -8.64 -11.15
CA GLY A 299 -8.20 -8.27 -12.03
C GLY A 299 -9.38 -9.24 -12.00
N GLN A 300 -9.25 -10.40 -11.34
CA GLN A 300 -10.39 -11.29 -11.06
C GLN A 300 -11.10 -10.94 -9.75
N VAL A 301 -10.43 -10.24 -8.82
CA VAL A 301 -10.97 -9.91 -7.49
C VAL A 301 -11.32 -8.43 -7.32
N LEU A 302 -10.70 -7.54 -8.11
CA LEU A 302 -10.90 -6.11 -8.07
C LEU A 302 -11.23 -5.59 -9.47
N LYS A 303 -12.02 -4.51 -9.51
CA LYS A 303 -12.18 -3.71 -10.73
C LYS A 303 -10.88 -2.95 -10.99
N ILE A 304 -10.37 -3.06 -12.20
CA ILE A 304 -9.20 -2.32 -12.67
C ILE A 304 -9.59 -1.54 -13.91
N GLN A 305 -9.33 -0.23 -13.90
CA GLN A 305 -9.40 0.59 -15.10
C GLN A 305 -8.01 0.64 -15.73
N TYR A 306 -7.94 0.34 -17.03
CA TYR A 306 -6.70 0.33 -17.79
C TYR A 306 -6.65 1.57 -18.68
N VAL A 307 -5.62 2.40 -18.52
CA VAL A 307 -5.41 3.59 -19.35
C VAL A 307 -4.14 3.41 -20.17
N ARG A 308 -4.30 3.29 -21.49
CA ARG A 308 -3.18 3.15 -22.44
C ARG A 308 -2.91 4.49 -23.11
N GLY A 309 -1.79 5.12 -22.76
CA GLY A 309 -1.29 6.34 -23.41
C GLY A 309 -0.42 6.04 -24.62
N LYS A 310 0.45 6.98 -25.04
CA LYS A 310 1.45 6.73 -26.11
C LYS A 310 2.58 5.85 -25.60
N ASN A 311 3.17 6.21 -24.46
CA ASN A 311 4.35 5.61 -23.86
C ASN A 311 4.09 5.04 -22.45
N TYR A 312 2.83 4.73 -22.11
CA TYR A 312 2.52 4.12 -20.82
C TYR A 312 1.27 3.23 -20.86
N LEU A 313 1.18 2.36 -19.85
CA LEU A 313 -0.04 1.71 -19.41
C LEU A 313 -0.22 1.94 -17.91
N GLU A 314 -1.35 2.49 -17.51
CA GLU A 314 -1.73 2.71 -16.12
C GLU A 314 -2.88 1.78 -15.71
N LEU A 315 -2.75 1.21 -14.52
CA LEU A 315 -3.71 0.32 -13.87
C LEU A 315 -4.25 1.01 -12.63
N ASP A 316 -5.46 1.54 -12.75
CA ASP A 316 -6.24 2.13 -11.66
C ASP A 316 -7.01 1.02 -10.94
N VAL A 317 -6.45 0.55 -9.82
CA VAL A 317 -6.98 -0.59 -9.06
C VAL A 317 -7.94 -0.11 -7.98
N ASP A 318 -9.23 -0.35 -8.17
CA ASP A 318 -10.27 0.00 -7.18
C ASP A 318 -10.33 -1.05 -6.07
N VAL A 319 -9.55 -0.85 -5.01
CA VAL A 319 -9.56 -1.73 -3.83
C VAL A 319 -10.94 -1.72 -3.13
N GLY A 320 -11.71 -0.66 -3.30
CA GLY A 320 -13.07 -0.53 -2.78
C GLY A 320 -14.09 -1.48 -3.42
N SER A 321 -13.77 -2.05 -4.58
CA SER A 321 -14.66 -2.96 -5.31
C SER A 321 -14.81 -4.34 -4.64
N SER A 322 -13.96 -4.66 -3.65
CA SER A 322 -14.10 -5.83 -2.78
C SER A 322 -14.14 -5.42 -1.32
N VAL A 323 -15.18 -5.85 -0.60
CA VAL A 323 -15.33 -5.58 0.84
C VAL A 323 -14.16 -6.14 1.64
N ILE A 324 -13.68 -7.33 1.27
CA ILE A 324 -12.56 -8.01 1.94
C ILE A 324 -11.27 -7.24 1.67
N ALA A 325 -10.96 -6.94 0.40
CA ALA A 325 -9.75 -6.20 0.05
C ALA A 325 -9.73 -4.82 0.69
N LYS A 326 -10.87 -4.11 0.68
CA LYS A 326 -11.03 -2.83 1.37
C LYS A 326 -10.73 -2.93 2.86
N LYS A 327 -11.25 -3.96 3.57
CA LYS A 327 -10.96 -4.17 4.99
C LYS A 327 -9.47 -4.42 5.25
N VAL A 328 -8.85 -5.30 4.46
CA VAL A 328 -7.42 -5.62 4.58
C VAL A 328 -6.55 -4.37 4.30
N ALA A 329 -6.82 -3.65 3.23
CA ALA A 329 -6.08 -2.46 2.86
C ALA A 329 -6.24 -1.32 3.89
N ASN A 330 -7.46 -1.09 4.42
CA ASN A 330 -7.66 -0.12 5.49
C ASN A 330 -6.90 -0.51 6.77
N ARG A 331 -6.80 -1.81 7.10
CA ARG A 331 -5.98 -2.27 8.24
C ARG A 331 -4.49 -1.94 8.02
N VAL A 332 -3.99 -2.12 6.80
CA VAL A 332 -2.62 -1.73 6.43
C VAL A 332 -2.42 -0.22 6.58
N VAL A 333 -3.29 0.59 5.96
CA VAL A 333 -3.22 2.06 5.99
C VAL A 333 -3.26 2.61 7.42
N ASN A 334 -4.11 2.05 8.28
CA ASN A 334 -4.25 2.49 9.68
C ASN A 334 -3.04 2.17 10.55
N SER A 335 -2.20 1.21 10.15
CA SER A 335 -1.01 0.79 10.89
C SER A 335 0.29 1.12 10.17
N PHE A 336 0.24 1.84 9.05
CA PHE A 336 1.32 1.89 8.06
C PHE A 336 2.64 2.45 8.61
N SER A 337 2.59 3.35 9.61
CA SER A 337 3.76 3.87 10.32
C SER A 337 4.59 2.78 11.01
N HIS A 338 4.00 1.62 11.29
CA HIS A 338 4.65 0.47 11.92
C HIS A 338 4.92 -0.70 10.98
N LEU A 339 4.63 -0.53 9.68
CA LEU A 339 4.75 -1.59 8.69
C LEU A 339 5.90 -1.33 7.73
N ILE A 340 6.51 -2.42 7.27
CA ILE A 340 7.19 -2.44 5.97
C ILE A 340 6.36 -3.38 5.11
N VAL A 341 5.70 -2.80 4.11
CA VAL A 341 4.84 -3.52 3.17
C VAL A 341 5.58 -3.60 1.84
N GLU A 342 5.65 -4.81 1.32
CA GLU A 342 6.28 -5.14 0.06
C GLU A 342 5.27 -5.84 -0.85
N ALA A 343 5.45 -5.68 -2.15
CA ALA A 343 4.66 -6.36 -3.14
C ALA A 343 5.48 -6.65 -4.40
N ALA A 344 5.05 -7.67 -5.13
CA ALA A 344 5.50 -7.93 -6.48
C ALA A 344 4.31 -8.04 -7.43
N PHE A 345 4.45 -7.41 -8.59
CA PHE A 345 3.48 -7.50 -9.67
C PHE A 345 4.03 -8.39 -10.78
N LEU A 346 3.18 -9.19 -11.40
CA LEU A 346 3.55 -10.09 -12.49
C LEU A 346 2.37 -10.37 -13.42
N ILE A 347 2.67 -10.86 -14.62
CA ILE A 347 1.67 -11.38 -15.57
C ILE A 347 1.70 -12.90 -15.45
N GLN A 348 0.54 -13.52 -15.25
CA GLN A 348 0.44 -14.97 -15.17
C GLN A 348 0.83 -15.63 -16.50
N GLY A 349 1.75 -16.59 -16.44
CA GLY A 349 2.01 -17.55 -17.50
C GLY A 349 1.05 -18.73 -17.42
N ASN A 350 0.43 -19.05 -18.55
CA ASN A 350 -0.56 -20.11 -18.74
C ASN A 350 -0.09 -21.16 -19.78
N THR A 351 0.90 -20.85 -20.62
CA THR A 351 1.49 -21.81 -21.58
C THR A 351 2.94 -22.12 -21.23
N PRO A 352 3.52 -23.24 -21.74
CA PRO A 352 4.93 -23.56 -21.53
C PRO A 352 5.89 -22.46 -22.00
N GLU A 353 5.55 -21.73 -23.06
CA GLU A 353 6.37 -20.65 -23.64
C GLU A 353 6.33 -19.37 -22.80
N GLU A 354 5.29 -19.22 -21.98
CA GLU A 354 5.14 -18.11 -21.02
C GLU A 354 5.84 -18.41 -19.68
N LEU A 355 6.50 -19.57 -19.54
CA LEU A 355 7.19 -20.00 -18.33
C LEU A 355 8.72 -20.07 -18.50
N PRO A 356 9.51 -19.79 -17.45
CA PRO A 356 9.08 -19.39 -16.10
C PRO A 356 8.45 -18.00 -16.08
N GLU A 357 7.59 -17.77 -15.09
CA GLU A 357 7.05 -16.42 -14.85
C GLU A 357 8.18 -15.46 -14.45
N HIS A 358 8.00 -14.19 -14.81
CA HIS A 358 8.92 -13.11 -14.43
C HIS A 358 8.15 -12.05 -13.65
N LEU A 359 8.78 -11.48 -12.62
CA LEU A 359 8.20 -10.31 -11.95
C LEU A 359 8.27 -9.12 -12.90
N LEU A 360 7.14 -8.42 -13.07
CA LEU A 360 7.14 -7.11 -13.73
C LEU A 360 7.95 -6.13 -12.91
N GLY A 361 7.65 -6.00 -11.63
CA GLY A 361 8.30 -5.06 -10.74
C GLY A 361 7.98 -5.39 -9.28
N THR A 362 8.81 -4.90 -8.38
CA THR A 362 8.58 -4.96 -6.93
C THR A 362 8.42 -3.57 -6.36
N CYS A 363 7.81 -3.46 -5.19
CA CYS A 363 7.79 -2.23 -4.42
C CYS A 363 7.85 -2.51 -2.93
N ARG A 364 8.30 -1.51 -2.19
CA ARG A 364 8.36 -1.43 -0.73
C ARG A 364 7.90 -0.05 -0.32
N MET A 365 7.07 0.01 0.70
CA MET A 365 6.69 1.23 1.42
C MET A 365 7.02 1.01 2.91
N SER A 366 7.86 1.87 3.48
CA SER A 366 8.40 1.70 4.82
C SER A 366 7.90 2.80 5.76
N HIS A 367 7.20 2.38 6.83
CA HIS A 367 6.83 3.22 7.96
C HIS A 367 6.13 4.52 7.55
N ILE A 368 5.11 4.41 6.70
CA ILE A 368 4.42 5.58 6.15
C ILE A 368 3.49 6.20 7.19
N ASP A 369 3.79 7.44 7.55
CA ASP A 369 2.90 8.30 8.34
C ASP A 369 1.86 8.92 7.40
N THR A 370 0.66 8.35 7.42
CA THR A 370 -0.46 8.77 6.57
C THR A 370 -0.94 10.20 6.86
N SER A 371 -0.56 10.79 8.00
CA SER A 371 -0.85 12.20 8.32
C SER A 371 0.02 13.17 7.51
N LYS A 372 1.22 12.75 7.09
CA LYS A 372 2.18 13.52 6.29
C LYS A 372 2.00 13.37 4.78
N VAL A 373 1.10 12.48 4.37
CA VAL A 373 0.76 12.26 2.96
C VAL A 373 0.09 13.51 2.39
N ALA A 374 0.55 13.96 1.23
CA ALA A 374 0.01 15.12 0.54
C ALA A 374 -1.51 15.01 0.31
N CYS A 375 -2.21 16.13 0.46
CA CYS A 375 -3.63 16.24 0.11
C CYS A 375 -3.76 16.85 -1.29
N THR A 376 -4.76 16.41 -2.04
CA THR A 376 -5.02 16.81 -3.44
C THR A 376 -6.49 17.03 -3.69
#